data_AF-A0A7C3LCL4-F1
#
_entry.id   AF-A0A7C3LCL4-F1
#
_cell.length_a   1.000
_cell.length_b   1.000
_cell.length_c   1.000
_cell.angle_alpha   90.00
_cell.angle_beta   90.00
_cell.angle_gamma   90.00
#
_symmetry.space_group_name_H-M   'P 1'
#
loop_
_entity.id
_entity.type
_entity.pdbx_description
1 polymer ?
#
loop_
_entity_poly.entity_id
_entity_poly.type
_entity_poly.pdbx_seq_one_letter_code
_entity_poly.pdbx_strand_id
1 'polypeptide(L)' 'RAKEMPDVEIIGVEVPDPYGPYGAKGVGEIGLVPTAGAVANALYQFDGIRRTKLPMQMPKKKRVVKRA' A
#
# COMPACT_ATOMS: atom_id res chain seq x y z
N ARG A 1 -13.71 5.12 -7.51
CA ARG A 1 -14.89 5.69 -6.79
C ARG A 1 -14.71 5.45 -5.30
N ALA A 2 -15.36 6.21 -4.41
CA ALA A 2 -15.20 6.04 -2.96
C ALA A 2 -15.33 4.56 -2.51
N LYS A 3 -16.30 3.82 -3.07
CA LYS A 3 -16.50 2.38 -2.82
C LYS A 3 -15.38 1.42 -3.27
N GLU A 4 -14.38 1.91 -4.00
CA GLU A 4 -13.23 1.12 -4.47
C GLU A 4 -12.00 1.31 -3.59
N MET A 5 -12.04 2.27 -2.65
CA MET A 5 -10.98 2.43 -1.66
C MET A 5 -11.05 1.28 -0.66
N PRO A 6 -9.91 0.65 -0.32
CA PRO A 6 -9.86 -0.28 0.79
C PRO A 6 -9.96 0.47 2.12
N ASP A 7 -10.26 -0.26 3.19
CA ASP A 7 -10.11 0.26 4.55
C ASP A 7 -8.64 0.63 4.80
N VAL A 8 -8.41 1.76 5.46
CA VAL A 8 -7.07 2.28 5.76
C VAL A 8 -6.93 2.45 7.26
N GLU A 9 -5.96 1.76 7.85
CA GLU A 9 -5.53 1.96 9.23
C GLU A 9 -4.34 2.93 9.25
N ILE A 10 -4.38 3.92 10.17
CA ILE A 10 -3.33 4.93 10.31
C ILE A 10 -2.55 4.65 11.58
N ILE A 11 -1.28 4.31 11.44
CA ILE A 11 -0.35 4.12 12.57
C ILE A 11 0.62 5.30 12.59
N GLY A 12 0.46 6.20 13.57
CA GLY A 12 1.37 7.31 13.80
C GLY A 12 2.67 6.83 14.44
N VAL A 13 3.81 7.19 13.85
CA VAL A 13 5.13 6.93 14.44
C VAL A 13 5.78 8.26 14.75
N GLU A 14 5.93 8.54 16.04
CA GLU A 14 6.47 9.81 16.53
C GLU A 14 7.95 9.66 16.86
N VAL A 15 8.78 10.32 16.06
CA VAL A 15 10.20 10.51 16.32
C VAL A 15 10.47 12.00 16.13
N PRO A 16 11.08 12.72 17.10
CA PRO A 16 11.37 14.14 16.94
C PRO A 16 12.35 14.41 15.79
N ASP A 17 12.10 15.45 15.00
CA ASP A 17 13.08 16.02 14.06
C ASP A 17 13.83 17.17 14.73
N PRO A 18 15.18 17.13 14.86
CA PRO A 18 15.94 18.22 15.47
C PRO A 18 15.83 19.55 14.70
N TYR A 19 15.42 19.53 13.43
CA TYR A 19 15.29 20.73 12.59
C TYR A 19 13.83 21.12 12.32
N GLY A 20 12.88 20.25 12.66
CA GLY A 20 11.45 20.49 12.44
C GLY A 20 10.80 21.34 13.53
N PRO A 21 9.81 22.18 13.21
CA PRO A 21 9.07 22.93 14.22
C PRO A 21 8.38 21.96 15.17
N TYR A 22 8.61 22.13 16.48
CA TYR A 22 8.07 21.24 17.52
C TYR A 22 8.42 19.75 17.32
N GLY A 23 9.50 19.44 16.60
CA GLY A 23 9.89 18.06 16.29
C GLY A 23 9.12 17.40 15.13
N ALA A 24 8.26 18.15 14.43
CA ALA A 24 7.43 17.61 13.35
C ALA A 24 8.23 17.26 12.09
N LYS A 25 7.71 16.29 11.32
CA LYS A 25 8.24 15.88 10.01
C LYS A 25 7.18 16.04 8.92
N GLY A 26 7.64 16.18 7.67
CA GLY A 26 6.75 16.15 6.51
C GLY A 26 6.11 14.77 6.30
N VAL A 27 4.79 14.74 6.08
CA VAL A 27 4.00 13.50 5.89
C VAL A 27 3.21 13.47 4.57
N GLY A 28 3.22 14.57 3.79
CA GLY A 28 2.36 14.70 2.61
C GLY A 28 2.58 13.63 1.52
N GLU A 29 3.84 13.22 1.30
CA GLU A 29 4.19 12.29 0.23
C GLU A 29 4.36 10.84 0.70
N ILE A 30 4.66 10.64 1.99
CA ILE A 30 5.09 9.33 2.53
C ILE A 30 3.99 8.27 2.44
N GLY A 31 2.71 8.67 2.45
CA GLY A 31 1.60 7.74 2.24
C GLY A 31 1.50 7.25 0.78
N LEU A 32 1.85 8.10 -0.19
CA LEU A 32 1.72 7.77 -1.61
C LEU A 32 2.90 6.96 -2.12
N VAL A 33 4.13 7.35 -1.76
CA VAL A 33 5.38 6.75 -2.27
C VAL A 33 5.42 5.21 -2.18
N PRO A 34 5.14 4.57 -1.02
CA PRO A 34 5.24 3.12 -0.89
C PRO A 34 4.00 2.37 -1.42
N THR A 35 2.87 3.05 -1.63
CA THR A 35 1.58 2.41 -1.91
C THR A 35 1.65 1.48 -3.13
N ALA A 36 2.19 1.96 -4.26
CA ALA A 36 2.29 1.13 -5.46
C ALA A 36 3.21 -0.08 -5.21
N GLY A 37 4.37 0.11 -4.59
CA GLY A 37 5.30 -0.99 -4.29
C GLY A 37 4.69 -2.05 -3.37
N ALA A 38 3.96 -1.63 -2.34
CA ALA A 38 3.24 -2.52 -1.43
C ALA A 38 2.20 -3.39 -2.17
N VAL A 39 1.40 -2.78 -3.06
CA VAL A 39 0.42 -3.51 -3.87
C VAL A 39 1.11 -4.49 -4.83
N ALA A 40 2.20 -4.10 -5.50
CA ALA A 40 2.95 -5.01 -6.37
C ALA A 40 3.49 -6.23 -5.61
N ASN A 41 4.03 -6.00 -4.41
CA ASN A 41 4.55 -7.08 -3.57
C ASN A 41 3.43 -8.01 -3.10
N ALA A 42 2.28 -7.47 -2.70
CA ALA A 42 1.11 -8.28 -2.32
C ALA A 42 0.61 -9.15 -3.48
N LEU A 43 0.53 -8.58 -4.70
CA LEU A 43 0.15 -9.34 -5.89
C LEU A 43 1.18 -10.42 -6.24
N TYR A 44 2.47 -10.11 -6.12
CA TYR A 44 3.54 -11.10 -6.31
C TYR A 44 3.45 -12.25 -5.29
N GLN A 45 3.18 -11.96 -4.02
CA GLN A 45 2.95 -12.99 -3.00
C GLN A 45 1.72 -13.86 -3.33
N PHE A 46 0.71 -13.30 -4.00
CA PHE A 46 -0.51 -14.00 -4.37
C PHE A 46 -0.37 -14.90 -5.62
N ASP A 47 0.34 -14.45 -6.66
CA ASP A 47 0.39 -15.15 -7.96
C ASP A 47 1.80 -15.45 -8.50
N GLY A 48 2.87 -14.99 -7.86
CA GLY A 48 4.26 -15.18 -8.28
C GLY A 48 4.71 -14.32 -9.46
N ILE A 49 3.87 -13.40 -9.97
CA ILE A 49 4.18 -12.57 -11.14
C ILE A 49 4.69 -11.19 -10.69
N ARG A 50 5.95 -10.89 -11.02
CA ARG A 50 6.57 -9.59 -10.69
C ARG A 50 6.04 -8.50 -11.62
N ARG A 51 5.43 -7.47 -11.04
CA ARG A 51 4.89 -6.30 -11.75
C ARG A 51 5.84 -5.11 -11.60
N THR A 52 6.27 -4.55 -12.72
CA THR A 52 7.22 -3.42 -12.79
C THR A 52 6.67 -2.24 -13.60
N LYS A 53 5.41 -2.32 -14.05
CA LYS A 53 4.73 -1.29 -14.84
C LYS A 53 3.35 -0.99 -14.24
N LEU A 54 2.98 0.29 -14.28
CA LEU A 54 1.66 0.79 -13.88
C LEU A 54 0.81 1.11 -15.14
N PRO A 55 -0.54 1.00 -15.05
CA PRO A 55 -1.30 0.40 -13.96
C PRO A 55 -1.06 -1.12 -13.88
N MET A 56 -1.18 -1.70 -12.69
CA MET A 56 -0.88 -3.12 -12.48
C MET A 56 -1.93 -4.02 -13.10
N GLN A 57 -1.48 -5.07 -13.80
CA GLN A 57 -2.36 -6.12 -14.28
C GLN A 57 -2.90 -6.94 -13.10
N MET A 58 -4.22 -6.97 -12.93
CA MET A 58 -4.83 -7.76 -11.85
C MET A 58 -4.83 -9.26 -12.20
N PRO A 59 -4.60 -10.15 -11.22
CA PRO A 59 -4.76 -11.58 -11.42
C PRO A 59 -6.19 -11.91 -11.83
N LYS A 60 -6.37 -12.93 -12.68
CA LYS A 60 -7.69 -13.48 -12.95
C LYS A 60 -8.26 -14.00 -11.62
N LYS A 61 -9.54 -13.68 -11.33
CA LYS A 61 -10.22 -14.17 -10.12
C LYS A 61 -10.07 -15.69 -10.03
N LYS A 62 -9.25 -16.18 -9.09
CA LYS A 62 -9.31 -17.60 -8.70
C LYS A 62 -10.63 -17.77 -7.96
N ARG A 63 -11.44 -18.75 -8.37
CA ARG A 63 -12.69 -19.10 -7.70
C ARG A 63 -12.32 -19.45 -6.26
N VAL A 64 -12.74 -18.63 -5.29
CA VAL A 64 -12.52 -18.93 -3.87
C VAL A 64 -13.30 -20.20 -3.58
N VAL A 65 -12.61 -21.34 -3.52
CA VAL A 65 -13.20 -22.58 -3.02
C VAL A 65 -13.27 -22.40 -1.51
N LYS A 66 -14.45 -22.08 -0.98
CA LYS A 66 -14.69 -22.22 0.46
C LYS A 66 -14.44 -23.69 0.78
N ARG A 67 -13.35 -23.99 1.49
CA ARG A 67 -13.21 -25.28 2.14
C ARG A 67 -14.28 -25.32 3.24
N ALA A 68 -15.14 -26.33 3.18
CA ALA A 68 -16.12 -26.64 4.20
C ALA A 68 -15.42 -27.05 5.50
#